data_AF-A0AAN8YTC3-F1
#
_entry.id   AF-A0AAN8YTC3-F1
#
_cell.length_a   1.000
_cell.length_b   1.000
_cell.length_c   1.000
_cell.angle_alpha   90.00
_cell.angle_beta   90.00
_cell.angle_gamma   90.00
#
_symmetry.space_group_name_H-M   'P 1'
#
loop_
_entity.id
_entity.type
_entity.pdbx_description
1 polymer ?
#
loop_
_entity_poly.entity_id
_entity_poly.type
_entity_poly.pdbx_seq_one_letter_code
_entity_poly.pdbx_strand_id
1 'polypeptide(L)'
;MATIASGALVNLEELVPSSQHFKHGISLRVTGKLQDYDVETAVAVIVDRNASLKVDTQHLNISLRIGSTFQFIGELLLEPDNEAILKARVGRNMDGIDLNLYRQSLQLLRDFQAGR
;
A
#
# COMPACT_ATOMS: atom_id res chain seq x y z
N MET A 1 1.92 23.80 10.31
CA MET A 1 2.10 22.70 9.35
C MET A 1 1.69 21.41 10.05
N ALA A 2 0.75 20.64 9.51
CA ALA A 2 0.38 19.35 10.09
C ALA A 2 1.51 18.34 9.85
N THR A 3 1.92 17.62 10.88
CA THR A 3 2.95 16.58 10.79
C THR A 3 2.42 15.40 10.01
N ILE A 4 2.92 15.19 8.80
CA ILE A 4 2.56 14.05 7.97
C ILE A 4 3.31 12.81 8.48
N ALA A 5 2.58 11.75 8.83
CA ALA A 5 3.17 10.47 9.20
C ALA A 5 3.86 9.81 8.00
N SER A 6 5.02 9.17 8.24
CA SER A 6 5.90 8.59 7.21
C SER A 6 5.35 7.34 6.49
N GLY A 7 4.25 6.79 7.00
CA GLY A 7 3.65 5.53 6.58
C GLY A 7 4.34 4.31 7.19
N ALA A 8 3.58 3.47 7.91
CA ALA A 8 4.09 2.19 8.40
C ALA A 8 4.27 1.21 7.23
N LEU A 9 5.44 0.56 7.15
CA LEU A 9 5.72 -0.41 6.09
C LEU A 9 5.03 -1.74 6.38
N VAL A 10 4.10 -2.11 5.50
CA VAL A 10 3.23 -3.29 5.67
C VAL A 10 3.14 -4.07 4.36
N ASN A 11 3.13 -5.40 4.47
CA ASN A 11 2.74 -6.27 3.37
C ASN A 11 1.22 -6.28 3.25
N LEU A 12 0.69 -6.51 2.04
CA LEU A 12 -0.76 -6.51 1.85
C LEU A 12 -1.47 -7.61 2.64
N GLU A 13 -0.83 -8.77 2.82
CA GLU A 13 -1.36 -9.88 3.65
C GLU A 13 -1.54 -9.50 5.13
N GLU A 14 -0.87 -8.44 5.60
CA GLU A 14 -0.97 -7.99 6.99
C GLU A 14 -2.15 -7.04 7.19
N LEU A 15 -2.80 -6.57 6.10
CA LEU A 15 -3.96 -5.69 6.15
C LEU A 15 -5.26 -6.47 6.34
N VAL A 16 -5.32 -7.16 7.47
CA VAL A 16 -6.53 -7.88 7.92
C VAL A 16 -7.22 -7.11 9.04
N PRO A 17 -8.56 -7.22 9.20
CA PRO A 17 -9.31 -6.48 10.22
C PRO A 17 -8.82 -6.65 11.67
N SER A 18 -8.20 -7.77 12.00
CA SER A 18 -7.63 -8.03 13.33
C SER A 18 -6.24 -7.39 13.55
N SER A 19 -5.62 -6.84 12.51
CA SER A 19 -4.29 -6.27 12.58
C SER A 19 -4.29 -4.86 13.16
N GLN A 20 -3.19 -4.47 13.80
CA GLN A 20 -2.98 -3.09 14.23
C GLN A 20 -2.89 -2.07 13.08
N HIS A 21 -2.65 -2.58 11.85
CA HIS A 21 -2.48 -1.80 10.63
C HIS A 21 -3.81 -1.55 9.90
N PHE A 22 -4.89 -2.20 10.32
CA PHE A 22 -6.23 -2.02 9.78
C PHE A 22 -7.04 -1.06 10.66
N LYS A 23 -6.65 0.22 10.62
CA LYS A 23 -7.31 1.29 11.38
C LYS A 23 -7.56 2.48 10.48
N HIS A 24 -8.74 3.07 10.59
CA HIS A 24 -9.08 4.27 9.83
C HIS A 24 -8.08 5.40 10.12
N GLY A 25 -7.60 6.05 9.05
CA GLY A 25 -6.68 7.18 9.11
C GLY A 25 -5.21 6.83 9.35
N ILE A 26 -4.85 5.55 9.52
CA ILE A 26 -3.43 5.18 9.70
C ILE A 26 -2.67 5.38 8.39
N SER A 27 -1.48 5.98 8.47
CA SER A 27 -0.63 6.10 7.30
C SER A 27 0.14 4.81 7.05
N LEU A 28 0.09 4.30 5.82
CA LEU A 28 0.71 3.05 5.40
C LEU A 28 1.60 3.25 4.18
N ARG A 29 2.59 2.38 4.05
CA ARG A 29 3.39 2.18 2.84
C ARG A 29 3.23 0.74 2.37
N VAL A 30 2.60 0.58 1.21
CA VAL A 30 2.28 -0.73 0.61
C VAL A 30 2.96 -0.87 -0.74
N THR A 31 3.28 -2.10 -1.13
CA THR A 31 3.86 -2.41 -2.44
C THR A 31 3.10 -3.59 -3.04
N GLY A 32 2.78 -3.51 -4.32
CA GLY A 32 2.03 -4.56 -5.01
C GLY A 32 2.07 -4.38 -6.52
N LYS A 33 1.69 -5.44 -7.23
CA LYS A 33 1.51 -5.41 -8.68
C LYS A 33 0.15 -4.80 -9.01
N LEU A 34 0.09 -3.82 -9.89
CA LEU A 34 -1.17 -3.26 -10.37
C LEU A 34 -1.91 -4.31 -11.19
N GLN A 35 -3.09 -4.72 -10.72
CA GLN A 35 -3.94 -5.71 -11.38
C GLN A 35 -5.02 -5.03 -12.22
N ASP A 36 -5.61 -3.97 -11.69
CA ASP A 36 -6.71 -3.26 -12.34
C ASP A 36 -6.65 -1.76 -12.05
N TYR A 37 -7.28 -0.97 -12.92
CA TYR A 37 -7.39 0.47 -12.76
C TYR A 37 -8.66 1.01 -13.43
N ASP A 38 -9.53 1.60 -12.63
CA ASP A 38 -10.70 2.33 -13.10
C ASP A 38 -10.33 3.81 -13.28
N VAL A 39 -10.41 4.28 -14.52
CA VAL A 39 -10.07 5.65 -14.91
C VAL A 39 -11.15 6.65 -14.47
N GLU A 40 -12.42 6.23 -14.38
CA GLU A 40 -13.53 7.12 -14.01
C GLU A 40 -13.46 7.47 -12.53
N THR A 41 -13.20 6.48 -11.68
CA THR A 41 -13.10 6.67 -10.23
C THR A 41 -11.67 6.93 -9.73
N ALA A 42 -10.67 6.80 -10.62
CA ALA A 42 -9.24 6.84 -10.30
C ALA A 42 -8.83 5.82 -9.22
N VAL A 43 -9.50 4.67 -9.16
CA VAL A 43 -9.20 3.59 -8.22
C VAL A 43 -8.36 2.51 -8.88
N ALA A 44 -7.18 2.28 -8.30
CA ALA A 44 -6.28 1.19 -8.66
C ALA A 44 -6.49 -0.02 -7.73
N VAL A 45 -6.33 -1.23 -8.26
CA VAL A 45 -6.25 -2.45 -7.45
C VAL A 45 -4.85 -3.01 -7.56
N ILE A 46 -4.16 -3.07 -6.42
CA ILE A 46 -2.87 -3.76 -6.32
C ILE A 46 -3.02 -5.12 -5.66
N VAL A 47 -2.18 -6.05 -6.08
CA VAL A 47 -2.11 -7.40 -5.51
C VAL A 47 -0.69 -7.74 -5.08
N ASP A 48 -0.58 -8.44 -3.96
CA ASP A 48 0.66 -9.08 -3.52
C ASP A 48 0.30 -10.44 -2.94
N ARG A 49 0.81 -11.51 -3.57
CA ARG A 49 0.46 -12.90 -3.26
C ARG A 49 -1.05 -13.14 -3.30
N ASN A 50 -1.66 -13.42 -2.16
CA ASN A 50 -3.08 -13.75 -2.00
C ASN A 50 -3.88 -12.60 -1.36
N ALA A 51 -3.30 -11.40 -1.26
CA ALA A 51 -3.98 -10.20 -0.77
C ALA A 51 -4.08 -9.14 -1.86
N SER A 52 -5.16 -8.35 -1.82
CA SER A 52 -5.40 -7.21 -2.70
C SER A 52 -5.78 -5.98 -1.89
N LEU A 53 -5.56 -4.80 -2.46
CA LEU A 53 -5.93 -3.53 -1.85
C LEU A 53 -6.36 -2.53 -2.93
N LYS A 54 -7.49 -1.86 -2.68
CA LYS A 54 -7.92 -0.70 -3.47
C LYS A 54 -7.10 0.53 -3.06
N VAL A 55 -6.69 1.32 -4.05
CA VAL A 55 -5.90 2.53 -3.86
C VAL A 55 -6.58 3.66 -4.62
N ASP A 56 -7.05 4.68 -3.90
CA ASP A 56 -7.51 5.92 -4.50
C ASP A 56 -6.27 6.71 -4.95
N THR A 57 -6.23 6.98 -6.26
CA THR A 57 -5.12 7.68 -6.93
C THR A 57 -5.52 9.04 -7.50
N GLN A 58 -6.70 9.58 -7.13
CA GLN A 58 -7.26 10.83 -7.68
C GLN A 58 -6.31 12.04 -7.57
N HIS A 59 -5.41 12.04 -6.58
CA HIS A 59 -4.45 13.12 -6.35
C HIS A 59 -3.03 12.83 -6.89
N LEU A 60 -2.84 11.73 -7.63
CA LEU A 60 -1.55 11.35 -8.18
C LEU A 60 -1.45 11.69 -9.67
N ASN A 61 -0.32 12.26 -10.08
CA ASN A 61 0.01 12.43 -11.50
C ASN A 61 1.11 11.43 -11.89
N ILE A 62 0.72 10.17 -12.07
CA ILE A 62 1.63 9.06 -12.42
C ILE A 62 1.03 8.19 -13.53
N SER A 63 1.88 7.64 -14.39
CA SER A 63 1.44 6.69 -15.42
C SER A 63 1.27 5.29 -14.82
N LEU A 64 0.01 4.90 -14.58
CA LEU A 64 -0.35 3.56 -14.12
C LEU A 64 -0.39 2.59 -15.29
N ARG A 65 0.33 1.47 -15.18
CA ARG A 65 0.36 0.41 -16.18
C ARG A 65 0.00 -0.92 -15.53
N ILE A 66 -1.05 -1.56 -16.03
CA ILE A 66 -1.47 -2.88 -15.54
C ILE A 66 -0.29 -3.85 -15.70
N GLY A 67 -0.04 -4.61 -14.63
CA GLY A 67 1.05 -5.55 -14.54
C GLY A 67 2.36 -4.97 -14.00
N SER A 68 2.50 -3.65 -13.88
CA SER A 68 3.66 -3.03 -13.24
C SER A 68 3.57 -3.07 -11.72
N THR A 69 4.71 -3.08 -11.03
CA THR A 69 4.80 -3.00 -9.58
C THR A 69 4.81 -1.54 -9.15
N PHE A 70 4.01 -1.20 -8.14
CA PHE A 70 3.97 0.14 -7.56
C PHE A 70 4.12 0.09 -6.04
N GLN A 71 4.71 1.15 -5.50
CA GLN A 71 4.68 1.45 -4.08
C GLN A 71 3.85 2.71 -3.84
N PHE A 72 2.94 2.62 -2.87
CA PHE A 72 2.09 3.73 -2.47
C PHE A 72 2.30 4.09 -1.01
N ILE A 73 2.20 5.38 -0.70
CA ILE A 73 2.13 5.91 0.66
C ILE A 73 0.84 6.72 0.77
N GLY A 74 0.02 6.41 1.77
CA GLY A 74 -1.29 7.01 1.92
C GLY A 74 -1.92 6.74 3.29
N GLU A 75 -3.15 7.19 3.45
CA GLU A 75 -3.99 6.95 4.62
C GLU A 75 -5.00 5.84 4.31
N LEU A 76 -5.14 4.87 5.21
CA LEU A 76 -6.16 3.84 5.07
C LEU A 76 -7.53 4.39 5.47
N LEU A 77 -8.48 4.38 4.54
CA LEU A 77 -9.87 4.70 4.80
C LEU A 77 -10.66 3.40 4.88
N LEU A 78 -11.41 3.24 5.96
CA LEU A 78 -12.37 2.16 6.13
C LEU A 78 -13.75 2.69 5.77
N GLU A 79 -14.38 2.09 4.77
CA GLU A 79 -15.75 2.39 4.36
C GLU A 79 -16.76 1.63 5.24
N PRO A 80 -18.04 2.05 5.28
CA PRO A 80 -19.07 1.45 6.13
C PRO A 80 -19.25 -0.05 5.93
N ASP A 81 -18.95 -0.56 4.73
CA ASP A 81 -19.05 -1.99 4.38
C ASP A 81 -17.78 -2.78 4.76
N ASN A 82 -16.90 -2.19 5.59
CA ASN A 82 -15.63 -2.76 6.01
C ASN A 82 -14.63 -2.97 4.85
N GLU A 83 -14.91 -2.37 3.69
CA GLU A 83 -13.97 -2.26 2.59
C GLU A 83 -12.89 -1.23 2.95
N ALA A 84 -11.64 -1.59 2.68
CA ALA A 84 -10.50 -0.73 2.95
C ALA A 84 -9.95 -0.18 1.63
N ILE A 85 -9.80 1.14 1.57
CA ILE A 85 -9.18 1.85 0.45
C ILE A 85 -8.04 2.72 0.96
N LEU A 86 -6.88 2.63 0.30
CA LEU A 86 -5.75 3.49 0.61
C LEU A 86 -5.86 4.78 -0.19
N LYS A 87 -6.06 5.91 0.48
CA LYS A 87 -5.98 7.22 -0.15
C LYS A 87 -4.52 7.60 -0.37
N ALA A 88 -4.02 7.40 -1.58
CA ALA A 88 -2.61 7.59 -1.87
C ALA A 88 -2.24 9.06 -2.01
N ARG A 89 -1.14 9.44 -1.35
CA ARG A 89 -0.50 10.75 -1.48
C ARG A 89 0.74 10.69 -2.35
N VAL A 90 1.39 9.53 -2.39
CA VAL A 90 2.56 9.24 -3.21
C VAL A 90 2.37 7.89 -3.88
N GLY A 91 2.70 7.81 -5.17
CA GLY A 91 2.86 6.57 -5.90
C GLY A 91 4.17 6.56 -6.70
N ARG A 92 4.84 5.42 -6.73
CA ARG A 92 6.09 5.21 -7.48
C ARG A 92 6.05 3.87 -8.21
N ASN A 93 6.42 3.88 -9.48
CA ASN A 93 6.68 2.65 -10.22
C ASN A 93 7.97 2.02 -9.65
N MET A 94 7.91 0.71 -9.40
CA MET A 94 8.97 -0.10 -8.81
C MET A 94 9.29 -1.29 -9.74
N ASP A 95 9.05 -1.17 -11.04
CA ASP A 95 9.37 -2.22 -11.99
C ASP A 95 10.87 -2.56 -11.92
N GLY A 96 11.17 -3.86 -11.91
CA GLY A 96 12.53 -4.37 -11.75
C GLY A 96 12.96 -4.62 -10.30
N ILE A 97 12.12 -4.30 -9.30
CA ILE A 97 12.38 -4.72 -7.91
C ILE A 97 12.19 -6.25 -7.76
N ASP A 98 13.08 -6.89 -7.01
CA ASP A 98 12.84 -8.24 -6.51
C ASP A 98 11.93 -8.16 -5.27
N LEU A 99 10.65 -8.50 -5.45
CA LEU A 99 9.66 -8.47 -4.37
C LEU A 99 9.97 -9.47 -3.24
N ASN A 100 10.64 -10.58 -3.52
CA ASN A 100 11.02 -11.54 -2.48
C ASN A 100 12.12 -10.97 -1.60
N LEU A 101 13.16 -10.40 -2.21
CA LEU A 101 14.25 -9.73 -1.48
C LEU A 101 13.74 -8.51 -0.70
N TYR A 102 12.82 -7.74 -1.29
CA TYR A 102 12.17 -6.63 -0.60
C TYR A 102 11.47 -7.08 0.68
N ARG A 103 10.66 -8.14 0.64
CA ARG A 103 9.99 -8.69 1.83
C ARG A 103 10.97 -9.20 2.90
N GLN A 104 12.04 -9.89 2.48
CA GLN A 104 13.10 -10.32 3.41
C GLN A 104 13.75 -9.11 4.10
N SER A 105 14.02 -8.04 3.34
CA SER A 105 14.59 -6.81 3.87
C SER A 105 13.64 -6.11 4.86
N LEU A 106 12.33 -6.14 4.60
CA LEU A 106 11.33 -5.64 5.55
C LEU A 106 11.31 -6.42 6.85
N GLN A 107 11.46 -7.74 6.79
CA GLN A 107 11.53 -8.58 7.99
C GLN A 107 12.76 -8.22 8.83
N LEU A 108 13.94 -8.10 8.21
CA LEU A 108 15.17 -7.69 8.88
C LEU A 108 15.05 -6.31 9.53
N LEU A 109 14.41 -5.35 8.85
CA LEU A 109 14.16 -4.02 9.42
C LEU A 109 13.32 -4.09 10.69
N ARG A 110 12.28 -4.95 10.71
CA ARG A 110 11.40 -5.13 11.86
C ARG A 110 12.12 -5.81 13.01
N ASP A 111 12.92 -6.83 12.73
CA ASP A 111 13.72 -7.52 13.74
C ASP A 111 14.69 -6.53 14.41
N PHE A 112 15.38 -5.72 13.62
CA PHE A 112 16.25 -4.66 14.13
C PHE A 112 15.49 -3.64 15.00
N GLN A 113 14.31 -3.18 14.56
CA GLN A 113 13.48 -2.24 15.32
C GLN A 113 12.93 -2.86 16.63
N ALA A 114 12.71 -4.17 16.65
CA ALA A 114 12.28 -4.92 17.83
C ALA A 114 13.45 -5.26 18.78
N GLY A 115 14.69 -4.91 18.42
CA GLY A 115 15.90 -5.24 19.17
C GLY A 115 16.27 -6.73 19.11
N ARG A 116 15.92 -7.41 18.01
CA ARG A 116 16.25 -8.81 17.73
C ARG A 116 17.40 -8.94 16.75
#